data_AF-A0A2E3RED0-F1
#
_entry.id   AF-A0A2E3RED0-F1
#
_cell.length_a   1.000
_cell.length_b   1.000
_cell.length_c   1.000
_cell.angle_alpha   90.00
_cell.angle_beta   90.00
_cell.angle_gamma   90.00
#
_symmetry.space_group_name_H-M   'P 1'
#
loop_
_entity.id
_entity.type
_entity.pdbx_description
1 polymer ?
#
loop_
_entity_poly.entity_id
_entity_poly.type
_entity_poly.pdbx_seq_one_letter_code
_entity_poly.pdbx_strand_id
1 'polypeptide(L)'
;MFQQLLPASEDGLDRESHINRNAICKAKVRPVKKGDRFPWREGAARQILLLLILPLLLTAIAALLYWGWQVVWQMAPASPQFSLHPANIEIKTPSPWVDRSAILQQVVHEASLDDQLSLLDPGLNERLSLAIADHPWVEAVERVEKFQPPRVEVTLRYREPVAFIRDNSTAGEYPIAEISLMDREGIHLPLEHTRTDAPSANGLAEVRGVPFRPPAAGDVWSDPRIRAAAQIAASLLDEWERLSLIAIEPTAQPIIGTNETYAFFLITRGGRKIPWGPQYLNLPGDKRGKDEPTAKEKAGRLKRYVRENGIDLDGHPHAISQRPPE
;
A
#
# COMPACT_ATOMS: atom_id res chain seq x y z
N MET A 1 14.31 -40.02 -15.16
CA MET A 1 14.61 -41.02 -14.13
C MET A 1 13.29 -41.30 -13.41
N PHE A 2 12.74 -42.51 -13.58
CA PHE A 2 11.42 -43.05 -13.13
C PHE A 2 10.15 -42.39 -13.75
N GLN A 3 9.31 -42.99 -14.63
CA GLN A 3 8.54 -44.28 -14.60
C GLN A 3 7.68 -44.41 -13.31
N GLN A 4 6.38 -44.77 -13.29
CA GLN A 4 5.48 -45.48 -14.21
C GLN A 4 4.01 -45.43 -13.67
N LEU A 5 3.04 -45.54 -14.60
CA LEU A 5 1.78 -46.34 -14.65
C LEU A 5 0.85 -46.59 -13.42
N LEU A 6 -0.47 -46.30 -13.63
CA LEU A 6 -1.75 -47.10 -13.47
C LEU A 6 -1.77 -48.38 -12.57
N PRO A 7 -2.93 -48.91 -12.05
CA PRO A 7 -4.26 -49.01 -12.71
C PRO A 7 -5.54 -49.07 -11.81
N ALA A 8 -6.66 -49.39 -12.48
CA ALA A 8 -8.03 -49.64 -12.05
C ALA A 8 -8.25 -50.80 -11.05
N SER A 9 -9.41 -50.82 -10.37
CA SER A 9 -9.98 -52.03 -9.77
C SER A 9 -11.44 -52.24 -10.20
N GLU A 10 -11.65 -53.37 -10.87
CA GLU A 10 -12.89 -54.12 -10.92
C GLU A 10 -13.18 -54.73 -9.54
N ASP A 11 -14.45 -54.92 -9.18
CA ASP A 11 -14.86 -56.09 -8.40
C ASP A 11 -16.31 -56.44 -8.72
N GLY A 12 -16.47 -57.63 -9.28
CA GLY A 12 -17.74 -58.30 -9.48
C GLY A 12 -18.10 -59.19 -8.30
N LEU A 13 -19.39 -59.52 -8.18
CA LEU A 13 -19.82 -60.67 -7.40
C LEU A 13 -21.08 -61.27 -8.03
N ASP A 14 -20.84 -62.39 -8.69
CA ASP A 14 -21.80 -63.40 -9.12
C ASP A 14 -22.56 -64.01 -7.94
N ARG A 15 -23.82 -64.42 -8.17
CA ARG A 15 -24.31 -65.74 -7.73
C ARG A 15 -25.65 -66.13 -8.38
N GLU A 16 -25.54 -67.14 -9.26
CA GLU A 16 -26.38 -68.34 -9.46
C GLU A 16 -27.86 -68.28 -9.00
N SER A 17 -28.86 -68.39 -9.88
CA SER A 17 -29.27 -69.57 -10.66
C SER A 17 -29.75 -70.76 -9.80
N HIS A 18 -31.06 -70.97 -9.73
CA HIS A 18 -31.64 -72.31 -9.60
C HIS A 18 -32.99 -72.38 -10.30
N ILE A 19 -32.96 -73.14 -11.39
CA ILE A 19 -34.07 -73.68 -12.16
C ILE A 19 -34.80 -74.71 -11.30
N ASN A 20 -36.14 -74.69 -11.25
CA ASN A 20 -36.88 -75.94 -11.11
C ASN A 20 -38.17 -75.94 -11.94
N ARG A 21 -38.34 -77.06 -12.65
CA ARG A 21 -39.33 -77.36 -13.68
C ARG A 21 -40.44 -78.25 -13.12
N ASN A 22 -41.61 -78.16 -13.76
CA ASN A 22 -42.62 -79.20 -13.97
C ASN A 22 -43.55 -79.65 -12.81
N ALA A 23 -44.85 -79.38 -13.01
CA ALA A 23 -45.97 -80.33 -12.92
C ALA A 23 -47.24 -79.61 -13.43
N ILE A 24 -47.70 -79.81 -14.66
CA ILE A 24 -48.57 -80.90 -15.16
C ILE A 24 -49.95 -80.97 -14.46
N CYS A 25 -50.98 -80.68 -15.26
CA CYS A 25 -52.37 -81.16 -15.23
C CYS A 25 -53.31 -80.77 -14.05
N LYS A 26 -54.34 -79.97 -14.33
CA LYS A 26 -55.71 -80.45 -14.66
C LYS A 26 -56.70 -79.27 -14.77
N ALA A 27 -57.53 -79.36 -15.80
CA ALA A 27 -58.63 -78.47 -16.10
C ALA A 27 -59.65 -78.38 -14.95
N LYS A 28 -60.14 -77.17 -14.67
CA LYS A 28 -61.53 -76.96 -14.24
C LYS A 28 -61.99 -75.58 -14.69
N VAL A 29 -62.71 -75.56 -15.81
CA VAL A 29 -63.47 -74.42 -16.29
C VAL A 29 -64.45 -74.01 -15.18
N ARG A 30 -64.24 -72.83 -14.60
CA ARG A 30 -65.22 -72.16 -13.73
C ARG A 30 -65.86 -71.02 -14.53
N PRO A 31 -67.17 -70.83 -14.41
CA PRO A 31 -67.90 -69.86 -15.21
C PRO A 31 -67.46 -68.44 -14.88
N VAL A 32 -67.31 -67.66 -15.95
CA VAL A 32 -67.03 -66.22 -15.94
C VAL A 32 -68.09 -65.51 -15.11
N LYS A 33 -67.71 -65.06 -13.91
CA LYS A 33 -68.48 -64.05 -13.18
C LYS A 33 -68.23 -62.71 -13.85
N LYS A 34 -69.26 -62.29 -14.56
CA LYS A 34 -69.43 -60.98 -15.18
C LYS A 34 -69.48 -59.92 -14.08
N GLY A 35 -68.60 -58.94 -14.16
CA GLY A 35 -68.71 -57.69 -13.44
C GLY A 35 -67.83 -57.59 -12.21
N ASP A 36 -66.60 -57.14 -12.41
CA ASP A 36 -66.03 -56.10 -11.55
C ASP A 36 -65.37 -55.08 -12.47
N ARG A 37 -65.96 -53.89 -12.51
CA ARG A 37 -65.42 -52.74 -13.23
C ARG A 37 -64.15 -52.33 -12.50
N PHE A 38 -63.00 -52.55 -13.13
CA PHE A 38 -61.71 -52.01 -12.68
C PHE A 38 -61.80 -50.46 -12.60
N PRO A 39 -61.68 -49.83 -11.42
CA PRO A 39 -61.78 -48.38 -11.26
C PRO A 39 -60.39 -47.73 -11.41
N TRP A 40 -59.70 -47.96 -12.52
CA TRP A 40 -58.29 -47.56 -12.70
C TRP A 40 -58.04 -46.54 -13.82
N ARG A 41 -59.00 -45.66 -14.13
CA ARG A 41 -58.81 -44.67 -15.22
C ARG A 41 -59.05 -43.18 -14.89
N GLU A 42 -59.60 -42.82 -13.74
CA GLU A 42 -59.86 -41.40 -13.44
C GLU A 42 -58.75 -40.72 -12.59
N GLY A 43 -57.79 -41.48 -12.06
CA GLY A 43 -56.64 -40.94 -11.30
C GLY A 43 -55.40 -40.61 -12.14
N ALA A 44 -55.19 -41.29 -13.27
CA ALA A 44 -53.96 -41.19 -14.06
C ALA A 44 -53.80 -39.83 -14.76
N ALA A 45 -54.90 -39.25 -15.25
CA ALA A 45 -54.87 -37.92 -15.88
C ALA A 45 -54.52 -36.82 -14.87
N ARG A 46 -55.04 -36.91 -13.63
CA ARG A 46 -54.67 -36.00 -12.53
C ARG A 46 -53.21 -36.15 -12.13
N GLN A 47 -52.67 -37.39 -12.11
CA GLN A 47 -51.26 -37.62 -11.80
C GLN A 47 -50.31 -37.09 -12.89
N ILE A 48 -50.63 -37.29 -14.18
CA ILE A 48 -49.82 -36.74 -15.28
C ILE A 48 -49.89 -35.21 -15.31
N LEU A 49 -51.08 -34.63 -15.07
CA LEU A 49 -51.26 -33.19 -14.97
C LEU A 49 -50.47 -32.60 -13.79
N LEU A 50 -50.48 -33.25 -12.62
CA LEU A 50 -49.69 -32.84 -11.46
C LEU A 50 -48.17 -32.91 -11.73
N LEU A 51 -47.70 -33.94 -12.43
CA LEU A 51 -46.28 -34.07 -12.79
C LEU A 51 -45.78 -32.99 -13.75
N LEU A 52 -46.66 -32.35 -14.52
CA LEU A 52 -46.32 -31.23 -15.41
C LEU A 52 -46.51 -29.86 -14.74
N ILE A 53 -47.57 -29.69 -13.95
CA ILE A 53 -47.86 -28.40 -13.29
C ILE A 53 -46.90 -28.13 -12.13
N LEU A 54 -46.56 -29.15 -11.32
CA LEU A 54 -45.70 -28.98 -10.14
C LEU A 54 -44.30 -28.43 -10.48
N PRO A 55 -43.55 -28.97 -11.47
CA PRO A 55 -42.25 -28.41 -11.84
C PRO A 55 -42.38 -27.01 -12.44
N LEU A 56 -43.45 -26.72 -13.20
CA LEU A 56 -43.71 -25.39 -13.74
C LEU A 56 -43.97 -24.35 -12.63
N LEU A 57 -44.71 -24.74 -11.60
CA LEU A 57 -44.95 -23.89 -10.43
C LEU A 57 -43.65 -23.66 -9.66
N LEU A 58 -42.85 -24.70 -9.46
CA LEU A 58 -41.55 -24.60 -8.77
C LEU A 58 -40.57 -23.70 -9.52
N THR A 59 -40.49 -23.80 -10.85
CA THR A 59 -39.64 -22.92 -11.65
C THR A 59 -40.12 -21.48 -11.63
N ALA A 60 -41.44 -21.23 -11.68
CA ALA A 60 -42.01 -19.90 -11.54
C ALA A 60 -41.71 -19.27 -10.16
N ILE A 61 -41.84 -20.05 -9.08
CA ILE A 61 -41.51 -19.59 -7.71
C ILE A 61 -40.01 -19.31 -7.62
N ALA A 62 -39.15 -20.19 -8.12
CA ALA A 62 -37.70 -19.99 -8.12
C ALA A 62 -37.30 -18.73 -8.91
N ALA A 63 -37.93 -18.47 -10.06
CA ALA A 63 -37.69 -17.27 -10.85
C ALA A 63 -38.14 -16.00 -10.11
N LEU A 64 -39.29 -16.03 -9.45
CA LEU A 64 -39.78 -14.91 -8.63
C LEU A 64 -38.87 -14.63 -7.43
N LEU A 65 -38.41 -15.68 -6.74
CA LEU A 65 -37.45 -15.55 -5.63
C LEU A 65 -36.12 -15.01 -6.11
N TYR A 66 -35.61 -15.51 -7.25
CA TYR A 66 -34.37 -15.01 -7.86
C TYR A 66 -34.51 -13.54 -8.27
N TRP A 67 -35.63 -13.15 -8.89
CA TRP A 67 -35.88 -11.77 -9.29
C TRP A 67 -36.04 -10.84 -8.08
N GLY A 68 -36.80 -11.24 -7.06
CA GLY A 68 -36.92 -10.51 -5.80
C GLY A 68 -35.56 -10.34 -5.10
N TRP A 69 -34.74 -11.40 -5.09
CA TRP A 69 -33.38 -11.35 -4.56
C TRP A 69 -32.51 -10.36 -5.33
N GLN A 70 -32.56 -10.36 -6.67
CA GLN A 70 -31.84 -9.41 -7.51
C GLN A 70 -32.24 -7.96 -7.23
N VAL A 71 -33.54 -7.67 -7.10
CA VAL A 71 -34.04 -6.32 -6.80
C VAL A 71 -33.59 -5.85 -5.41
N VAL A 72 -33.70 -6.73 -4.39
CA VAL A 72 -33.26 -6.41 -3.02
C VAL A 72 -31.75 -6.20 -2.98
N TRP A 73 -30.96 -7.00 -3.69
CA TRP A 73 -29.51 -6.81 -3.80
C TRP A 73 -29.12 -5.49 -4.45
N GLN A 74 -29.92 -4.99 -5.40
CA GLN A 74 -29.70 -3.68 -6.00
C GLN A 74 -30.07 -2.52 -5.05
N MET A 75 -30.99 -2.73 -4.11
CA MET A 75 -31.41 -1.72 -3.12
C MET A 75 -30.58 -1.72 -1.83
N ALA A 76 -29.96 -2.85 -1.47
CA ALA A 76 -29.16 -2.99 -0.26
C ALA A 76 -27.99 -1.97 -0.13
N PRO A 77 -27.26 -1.60 -1.20
CA PRO A 77 -26.19 -0.60 -1.13
C PRO A 77 -26.66 0.82 -0.77
N ALA A 78 -27.92 1.14 -1.04
CA ALA A 78 -28.51 2.46 -0.77
C ALA A 78 -29.00 2.64 0.68
N SER A 79 -28.89 1.61 1.51
CA SER A 79 -29.29 1.72 2.92
C SER A 79 -28.26 2.57 3.71
N PRO A 80 -28.69 3.53 4.54
CA PRO A 80 -27.80 4.43 5.27
C PRO A 80 -26.73 3.72 6.11
N GLN A 81 -27.05 2.52 6.60
CA GLN A 81 -26.15 1.67 7.39
C GLN A 81 -24.92 1.14 6.63
N PHE A 82 -24.92 1.19 5.30
CA PHE A 82 -23.79 0.78 4.44
C PHE A 82 -23.16 1.95 3.69
N SER A 83 -23.70 3.17 3.86
CA SER A 83 -23.12 4.40 3.34
C SER A 83 -21.98 4.83 4.26
N LEU A 84 -20.79 4.98 3.68
CA LEU A 84 -19.59 5.44 4.36
C LEU A 84 -19.47 6.95 4.15
N HIS A 85 -19.61 7.69 5.23
CA HIS A 85 -19.28 9.11 5.22
C HIS A 85 -17.76 9.28 5.25
N PRO A 86 -17.15 10.24 4.53
CA PRO A 86 -15.71 10.50 4.60
C PRO A 86 -15.18 10.71 6.03
N ALA A 87 -16.03 11.24 6.91
CA ALA A 87 -15.74 11.42 8.34
C ALA A 87 -15.51 10.11 9.12
N ASN A 88 -15.92 8.96 8.58
CA ASN A 88 -15.73 7.64 9.20
C ASN A 88 -14.47 6.91 8.66
N ILE A 89 -13.65 7.59 7.86
CA ILE A 89 -12.35 7.11 7.41
C ILE A 89 -11.31 7.61 8.40
N GLU A 90 -10.59 6.68 9.04
CA GLU A 90 -9.61 7.01 10.06
C GLU A 90 -8.21 6.53 9.65
N ILE A 91 -7.23 7.44 9.70
CA ILE A 91 -5.81 7.08 9.59
C ILE A 91 -5.27 6.80 11.00
N LYS A 92 -4.83 5.56 11.22
CA LYS A 92 -4.32 5.13 12.53
C LYS A 92 -2.92 5.66 12.82
N THR A 93 -2.04 5.70 11.82
CA THR A 93 -0.64 6.09 11.99
C THR A 93 -0.54 7.60 12.22
N PRO A 94 0.02 8.09 13.34
CA PRO A 94 0.31 9.51 13.51
C PRO A 94 1.62 9.90 12.81
N SER A 95 1.72 11.14 12.31
CA SER A 95 2.96 11.75 11.83
C SER A 95 3.21 13.09 12.54
N PRO A 96 4.46 13.42 12.91
CA PRO A 96 4.79 14.73 13.45
C PRO A 96 4.79 15.84 12.37
N TRP A 97 4.78 15.48 11.09
CA TRP A 97 4.96 16.43 9.98
C TRP A 97 3.66 16.91 9.34
N VAL A 98 2.62 16.09 9.35
CA VAL A 98 1.35 16.36 8.63
C VAL A 98 0.17 15.96 9.48
N ASP A 99 -0.90 16.76 9.41
CA ASP A 99 -2.17 16.38 10.03
C ASP A 99 -2.89 15.32 9.18
N ARG A 100 -3.36 14.26 9.83
CA ARG A 100 -4.11 13.16 9.23
C ARG A 100 -5.41 13.63 8.59
N SER A 101 -6.06 14.62 9.20
CA SER A 101 -7.32 15.15 8.72
C SER A 101 -7.14 15.90 7.39
N ALA A 102 -6.06 16.67 7.27
CA ALA A 102 -5.71 17.41 6.05
C ALA A 102 -5.44 16.47 4.87
N ILE A 103 -4.68 15.39 5.08
CA ILE A 103 -4.42 14.37 4.05
C ILE A 103 -5.73 13.75 3.57
N LEU A 104 -6.60 13.33 4.48
CA LEU A 104 -7.88 12.72 4.11
C LEU A 104 -8.77 13.67 3.34
N GLN A 105 -8.86 14.93 3.76
CA GLN A 105 -9.65 15.94 3.05
C GLN A 105 -9.13 16.16 1.64
N GLN A 106 -7.81 16.28 1.48
CA GLN A 106 -7.18 16.46 0.17
C GLN A 106 -7.41 15.25 -0.73
N VAL A 107 -7.18 14.03 -0.23
CA VAL A 107 -7.39 12.79 -1.00
C VAL A 107 -8.87 12.61 -1.39
N VAL A 108 -9.80 12.88 -0.48
CA VAL A 108 -11.24 12.75 -0.77
C VAL A 108 -11.64 13.73 -1.87
N HIS A 109 -11.14 14.96 -1.82
CA HIS A 109 -11.40 15.99 -2.81
C HIS A 109 -10.77 15.68 -4.17
N GLU A 110 -9.48 15.31 -4.20
CA GLU A 110 -8.72 15.06 -5.43
C GLU A 110 -9.16 13.78 -6.15
N ALA A 111 -9.51 12.74 -5.40
CA ALA A 111 -9.99 11.47 -5.98
C ALA A 111 -11.50 11.46 -6.27
N SER A 112 -12.18 12.62 -6.16
CA SER A 112 -13.63 12.76 -6.31
C SER A 112 -14.41 11.71 -5.53
N LEU A 113 -13.96 11.41 -4.30
CA LEU A 113 -14.61 10.48 -3.38
C LEU A 113 -15.76 11.14 -2.59
N ASP A 114 -16.19 12.32 -3.04
CA ASP A 114 -17.31 13.09 -2.48
C ASP A 114 -18.67 12.39 -2.65
N ASP A 115 -18.76 11.42 -3.57
CA ASP A 115 -19.93 10.56 -3.73
C ASP A 115 -20.09 9.57 -2.56
N GLN A 116 -21.32 9.12 -2.30
CA GLN A 116 -21.60 8.12 -1.25
C GLN A 116 -20.83 6.82 -1.49
N LEU A 117 -19.72 6.64 -0.78
CA LEU A 117 -18.93 5.42 -0.78
C LEU A 117 -19.73 4.31 -0.09
N SER A 118 -19.93 3.18 -0.75
CA SER A 118 -20.60 2.03 -0.14
C SER A 118 -19.58 1.09 0.47
N LEU A 119 -19.75 0.69 1.74
CA LEU A 119 -18.90 -0.35 2.33
C LEU A 119 -19.03 -1.71 1.62
N LEU A 120 -20.17 -1.93 0.96
CA LEU A 120 -20.44 -3.13 0.18
C LEU A 120 -19.73 -3.11 -1.18
N ASP A 121 -19.18 -1.97 -1.62
CA ASP A 121 -18.40 -1.89 -2.85
C ASP A 121 -17.12 -2.73 -2.70
N PRO A 122 -16.96 -3.82 -3.46
CA PRO A 122 -15.76 -4.65 -3.40
C PRO A 122 -14.50 -3.88 -3.80
N GLY A 123 -14.61 -2.84 -4.64
CA GLY A 123 -13.49 -2.03 -5.12
C GLY A 123 -13.09 -0.88 -4.20
N LEU A 124 -13.85 -0.60 -3.13
CA LEU A 124 -13.61 0.55 -2.26
C LEU A 124 -12.20 0.57 -1.66
N ASN A 125 -11.71 -0.57 -1.18
CA ASN A 125 -10.39 -0.64 -0.52
C ASN A 125 -9.27 -0.34 -1.50
N GLU A 126 -9.36 -0.86 -2.73
CA GLU A 126 -8.37 -0.64 -3.77
C GLU A 126 -8.35 0.82 -4.23
N ARG A 127 -9.53 1.39 -4.50
CA ARG A 127 -9.68 2.81 -4.86
C ARG A 127 -9.12 3.73 -3.78
N LEU A 128 -9.46 3.47 -2.52
CA LEU A 128 -8.96 4.26 -1.39
C LEU A 128 -7.45 4.08 -1.22
N SER A 129 -6.94 2.86 -1.36
CA SER A 129 -5.51 2.59 -1.30
C SER A 129 -4.75 3.32 -2.40
N LEU A 130 -5.25 3.34 -3.63
CA LEU A 130 -4.62 4.04 -4.75
C LEU A 130 -4.66 5.55 -4.55
N ALA A 131 -5.80 6.09 -4.16
CA ALA A 131 -5.96 7.52 -3.91
C ALA A 131 -5.05 8.02 -2.78
N ILE A 132 -4.94 7.27 -1.68
CA ILE A 132 -4.05 7.65 -0.56
C ILE A 132 -2.58 7.47 -0.95
N ALA A 133 -2.24 6.45 -1.74
CA ALA A 133 -0.86 6.22 -2.18
C ALA A 133 -0.33 7.33 -3.11
N ASP A 134 -1.21 8.05 -3.80
CA ASP A 134 -0.85 9.17 -4.68
C ASP A 134 -0.47 10.44 -3.89
N HIS A 135 -0.82 10.49 -2.59
CA HIS A 135 -0.55 11.67 -1.78
C HIS A 135 0.97 11.84 -1.50
N PRO A 136 1.57 13.04 -1.70
CA PRO A 136 3.01 13.27 -1.63
C PRO A 136 3.72 12.80 -0.35
N TRP A 137 3.03 12.91 0.80
CA TRP A 137 3.57 12.51 2.11
C TRP A 137 3.48 11.01 2.42
N VAL A 138 2.81 10.23 1.57
CA VAL A 138 2.63 8.79 1.78
C VAL A 138 3.74 8.05 1.03
N GLU A 139 4.47 7.19 1.75
CA GLU A 139 5.44 6.29 1.12
C GLU A 139 4.75 5.01 0.64
N ALA A 140 3.87 4.46 1.48
CA ALA A 140 3.10 3.27 1.16
C ALA A 140 1.81 3.18 1.99
N VAL A 141 0.76 2.63 1.40
CA VAL A 141 -0.43 2.18 2.13
C VAL A 141 -0.20 0.72 2.53
N GLU A 142 -0.12 0.46 3.83
CA GLU A 142 0.21 -0.87 4.34
C GLU A 142 -1.04 -1.74 4.48
N ARG A 143 -2.16 -1.14 4.89
CA ARG A 143 -3.40 -1.88 5.10
C ARG A 143 -4.62 -0.96 5.02
N VAL A 144 -5.68 -1.44 4.39
CA VAL A 144 -7.01 -0.81 4.38
C VAL A 144 -8.02 -1.85 4.85
N GLU A 145 -8.70 -1.55 5.96
CA GLU A 145 -9.66 -2.46 6.59
C GLU A 145 -11.03 -1.82 6.76
N LYS A 146 -12.08 -2.59 6.45
CA LYS A 146 -13.46 -2.19 6.67
C LYS A 146 -13.95 -2.80 7.97
N PHE A 147 -14.64 -2.01 8.78
CA PHE A 147 -15.27 -2.49 10.01
C PHE A 147 -16.76 -2.17 10.06
N GLN A 148 -17.43 -2.83 11.00
CA GLN A 148 -18.79 -2.58 11.42
C GLN A 148 -18.75 -2.09 12.89
N PRO A 149 -19.46 -1.01 13.29
CA PRO A 149 -20.26 -0.06 12.51
C PRO A 149 -19.47 0.61 11.36
N PRO A 150 -20.13 1.28 10.38
CA PRO A 150 -19.51 1.64 9.11
C PRO A 150 -18.32 2.59 9.25
N ARG A 151 -17.12 2.01 9.26
CA ARG A 151 -15.83 2.73 9.33
C ARG A 151 -14.77 2.04 8.48
N VAL A 152 -13.81 2.81 7.99
CA VAL A 152 -12.63 2.30 7.28
C VAL A 152 -11.39 2.80 7.99
N GLU A 153 -10.52 1.88 8.36
CA GLU A 153 -9.26 2.19 9.00
C GLU A 153 -8.12 1.98 8.00
N VAL A 154 -7.28 3.00 7.87
CA VAL A 154 -6.11 2.98 6.98
C VAL A 154 -4.85 3.02 7.82
N THR A 155 -3.98 2.05 7.59
CA THR A 155 -2.60 2.03 8.10
C THR A 155 -1.67 2.36 6.95
N LEU A 156 -0.86 3.39 7.13
CA LEU A 156 0.06 3.90 6.12
C LEU A 156 1.44 4.12 6.73
N ARG A 157 2.43 4.19 5.84
CA ARG A 157 3.80 4.58 6.14
C ARG A 157 4.06 5.94 5.51
N TYR A 158 4.47 6.89 6.34
CA TYR A 158 4.78 8.25 5.91
C TYR A 158 6.20 8.36 5.35
N ARG A 159 6.39 9.30 4.44
CA ARG A 159 7.72 9.77 4.07
C ARG A 159 8.28 10.63 5.20
N GLU A 160 9.56 10.42 5.49
CA GLU A 160 10.31 11.20 6.46
C GLU A 160 11.18 12.21 5.71
N PRO A 161 11.03 13.52 5.96
CA PRO A 161 11.91 14.52 5.37
C PRO A 161 13.29 14.39 6.00
N VAL A 162 14.33 14.44 5.16
CA VAL A 162 15.72 14.30 5.59
C VAL A 162 16.53 15.57 5.33
N ALA A 163 16.09 16.37 4.38
CA ALA A 163 16.77 17.58 3.95
C ALA A 163 15.78 18.59 3.39
N PHE A 164 16.23 19.83 3.24
CA PHE A 164 15.47 20.90 2.63
C PHE A 164 16.34 21.78 1.73
N ILE A 165 15.71 22.46 0.78
CA ILE A 165 16.32 23.52 -0.01
C ILE A 165 15.55 24.79 0.26
N ARG A 166 16.28 25.89 0.39
CA ARG A 166 15.73 27.22 0.55
C ARG A 166 15.86 28.00 -0.75
N ASP A 167 14.83 28.74 -1.14
CA ASP A 167 14.98 29.75 -2.18
C ASP A 167 15.85 30.89 -1.66
N ASN A 168 16.99 31.08 -2.34
CA ASN A 168 17.92 32.16 -2.06
C ASN A 168 17.72 33.34 -3.02
N SER A 169 16.66 33.33 -3.85
CA SER A 169 16.31 34.43 -4.74
C SER A 169 15.67 35.57 -3.93
N THR A 170 16.46 36.60 -3.63
CA THR A 170 15.98 37.84 -3.00
C THR A 170 15.26 38.75 -4.01
N ALA A 171 14.28 38.21 -4.73
CA ALA A 171 13.53 38.94 -5.76
C ALA A 171 12.10 39.23 -5.28
N GLY A 172 11.95 40.10 -4.28
CA GLY A 172 10.64 40.55 -3.80
C GLY A 172 10.71 41.56 -2.66
N GLU A 173 9.70 42.43 -2.58
CA GLU A 173 9.55 43.48 -1.54
C GLU A 173 9.28 42.89 -0.14
N TYR A 174 8.94 41.59 -0.07
CA TYR A 174 8.83 40.79 1.15
C TYR A 174 9.41 39.39 0.90
N PRO A 175 10.69 39.11 1.24
CA PRO A 175 11.29 37.81 1.01
C PRO A 175 10.80 36.81 2.06
N ILE A 176 9.71 36.12 1.77
CA ILE A 176 9.40 34.87 2.48
C ILE A 176 10.27 33.82 1.81
N ALA A 177 11.28 33.31 2.54
CA ALA A 177 12.14 32.27 2.02
C ALA A 177 11.30 30.99 1.80
N GLU A 178 11.07 30.62 0.55
CA GLU A 178 10.38 29.38 0.21
C GLU A 178 11.27 28.19 0.61
N ILE A 179 10.68 27.20 1.28
CA ILE A 179 11.39 25.99 1.70
C ILE A 179 10.69 24.78 1.09
N SER A 180 11.45 23.96 0.38
CA SER A 180 11.00 22.67 -0.12
C SER A 180 11.68 21.55 0.66
N LEU A 181 10.88 20.68 1.26
CA LEU A 181 11.38 19.49 1.94
C LEU A 181 11.58 18.34 0.95
N MET A 182 12.48 17.42 1.29
CA MET A 182 12.66 16.19 0.53
C MET A 182 12.94 15.00 1.42
N ASP A 183 12.52 13.82 0.97
CA ASP A 183 12.84 12.55 1.61
C ASP A 183 14.19 11.97 1.14
N ARG A 184 14.54 10.78 1.64
CA ARG A 184 15.78 10.06 1.28
C ARG A 184 15.93 9.73 -0.21
N GLU A 185 14.83 9.65 -0.95
CA GLU A 185 14.81 9.35 -2.39
C GLU A 185 14.91 10.63 -3.22
N GLY A 186 14.81 11.79 -2.57
CA GLY A 186 14.74 13.09 -3.21
C GLY A 186 13.36 13.36 -3.80
N ILE A 187 12.30 12.86 -3.18
CA ILE A 187 10.91 13.22 -3.51
C ILE A 187 10.56 14.53 -2.83
N HIS A 188 9.95 15.44 -3.59
CA HIS A 188 9.53 16.74 -3.09
C HIS A 188 8.31 16.60 -2.17
N LEU A 189 8.46 17.03 -0.92
CA LEU A 189 7.41 17.04 0.08
C LEU A 189 6.91 18.47 0.28
N PRO A 190 5.62 18.76 0.05
CA PRO A 190 5.08 20.10 0.22
C PRO A 190 5.00 20.43 1.71
N LEU A 191 5.56 21.58 2.12
CA LEU A 191 5.39 22.10 3.47
C LEU A 191 4.36 23.22 3.45
N GLU A 192 3.33 23.14 4.29
CA GLU A 192 2.43 24.27 4.48
C GLU A 192 3.20 25.44 5.10
N HIS A 193 2.99 26.64 4.53
CA HIS A 193 3.67 27.89 4.90
C HIS A 193 3.54 28.25 6.40
N THR A 194 2.60 27.66 7.11
CA THR A 194 2.35 27.85 8.55
C THR A 194 3.24 27.00 9.46
N ARG A 195 4.08 26.12 8.88
CA ARG A 195 4.95 25.18 9.62
C ARG A 195 6.46 25.38 9.37
N THR A 196 6.86 26.48 8.75
CA THR A 196 8.28 26.79 8.47
C THR A 196 9.12 26.92 9.74
N ASP A 197 8.50 27.21 10.88
CA ASP A 197 9.08 27.30 12.23
C ASP A 197 8.87 26.04 13.07
N ALA A 198 8.36 24.95 12.48
CA ALA A 198 8.11 23.71 13.20
C ALA A 198 9.42 23.17 13.83
N PRO A 199 9.42 22.80 15.12
CA PRO A 199 10.58 22.18 15.78
C PRO A 199 11.13 20.97 15.04
N SER A 200 10.28 20.27 14.29
CA SER A 200 10.66 19.13 13.46
C SER A 200 11.67 19.50 12.36
N ALA A 201 11.63 20.73 11.82
CA ALA A 201 12.59 21.20 10.83
C ALA A 201 13.99 21.48 11.43
N ASN A 202 14.09 21.63 12.76
CA ASN A 202 15.37 21.74 13.44
C ASN A 202 16.07 20.37 13.43
N GLY A 203 17.21 20.30 12.73
CA GLY A 203 17.99 19.08 12.56
C GLY A 203 17.94 18.49 11.15
N LEU A 204 17.16 19.05 10.23
CA LEU A 204 17.24 18.70 8.81
C LEU A 204 18.46 19.33 8.14
N ALA A 205 19.03 18.63 7.16
CA ALA A 205 20.16 19.14 6.39
C ALA A 205 19.71 20.19 5.35
N GLU A 206 20.34 21.36 5.33
CA GLU A 206 20.16 22.31 4.24
C GLU A 206 21.02 21.92 3.03
N VAL A 207 20.44 21.79 1.85
CA VAL A 207 21.20 21.58 0.61
C VAL A 207 21.48 22.94 -0.05
N ARG A 208 22.76 23.29 -0.17
CA ARG A 208 23.23 24.58 -0.71
C ARG A 208 23.86 24.44 -2.09
N GLY A 209 24.06 25.55 -2.79
CA GLY A 209 24.79 25.58 -4.07
C GLY A 209 24.06 24.92 -5.24
N VAL A 210 22.76 24.68 -5.10
CA VAL A 210 21.87 24.09 -6.12
C VAL A 210 20.77 25.09 -6.50
N PRO A 211 20.27 25.06 -7.75
CA PRO A 211 19.17 25.91 -8.16
C PRO A 211 17.87 25.49 -7.46
N PHE A 212 17.12 26.45 -6.93
CA PHE A 212 15.78 26.21 -6.40
C PHE A 212 14.77 26.10 -7.56
N ARG A 213 14.42 24.86 -7.91
CA ARG A 213 13.41 24.55 -8.94
C ARG A 213 12.62 23.30 -8.52
N PRO A 214 11.74 23.43 -7.51
CA PRO A 214 10.99 22.29 -7.00
C PRO A 214 10.14 21.66 -8.10
N PRO A 215 10.11 20.32 -8.22
CA PRO A 215 9.15 19.64 -9.07
C PRO A 215 7.75 19.70 -8.44
N ALA A 216 6.74 19.08 -9.07
CA ALA A 216 5.44 18.94 -8.43
C ALA A 216 5.58 18.18 -7.09
N ALA A 217 4.64 18.39 -6.16
CA ALA A 217 4.63 17.64 -4.92
C ALA A 217 4.49 16.13 -5.20
N GLY A 218 5.31 15.30 -4.55
CA GLY A 218 5.35 13.86 -4.79
C GLY A 218 6.31 13.43 -5.90
N ASP A 219 6.75 14.35 -6.76
CA ASP A 219 7.73 14.05 -7.81
C ASP A 219 9.17 14.06 -7.29
N VAL A 220 10.01 13.28 -7.97
CA VAL A 220 11.45 13.20 -7.71
C VAL A 220 12.18 14.40 -8.30
N TRP A 221 13.10 14.99 -7.53
CA TRP A 221 14.00 16.03 -8.02
C TRP A 221 14.88 15.51 -9.16
N SER A 222 14.87 16.22 -10.30
CA SER A 222 15.65 15.82 -11.48
C SER A 222 17.16 16.04 -11.32
N ASP A 223 17.57 17.01 -10.51
CA ASP A 223 18.99 17.32 -10.27
C ASP A 223 19.66 16.20 -9.45
N PRO A 224 20.68 15.50 -9.99
CA PRO A 224 21.37 14.43 -9.27
C PRO A 224 22.08 14.93 -8.01
N ARG A 225 22.47 16.20 -7.94
CA ARG A 225 23.11 16.79 -6.75
C ARG A 225 22.17 16.82 -5.56
N ILE A 226 20.91 17.16 -5.80
CA ILE A 226 19.86 17.25 -4.76
C ILE A 226 19.56 15.84 -4.22
N ARG A 227 19.32 14.88 -5.12
CA ARG A 227 19.05 13.48 -4.73
C ARG A 227 20.21 12.85 -3.97
N ALA A 228 21.45 13.09 -4.42
CA ALA A 228 22.62 12.54 -3.75
C ALA A 228 22.84 13.20 -2.38
N ALA A 229 22.59 14.51 -2.25
CA ALA A 229 22.62 15.19 -0.96
C ALA A 229 21.56 14.63 0.01
N ALA A 230 20.36 14.31 -0.48
CA ALA A 230 19.32 13.68 0.33
C ALA A 230 19.75 12.29 0.88
N GLN A 231 20.45 11.48 0.08
CA GLN A 231 20.98 10.19 0.54
C GLN A 231 22.07 10.34 1.62
N ILE A 232 22.91 11.39 1.50
CA ILE A 232 23.90 11.73 2.51
C ILE A 232 23.21 12.17 3.80
N ALA A 233 22.24 13.09 3.69
CA ALA A 233 21.46 13.60 4.82
C ALA A 233 20.75 12.45 5.55
N ALA A 234 20.07 11.56 4.83
CA ALA A 234 19.40 10.39 5.40
C ALA A 234 20.36 9.47 6.19
N SER A 235 21.62 9.35 5.75
CA SER A 235 22.63 8.53 6.44
C SER A 235 23.17 9.18 7.73
N LEU A 236 23.00 10.49 7.86
CA LEU A 236 23.53 11.30 8.96
C LEU A 236 22.45 11.88 9.88
N LEU A 237 21.16 11.73 9.55
CA LEU A 237 20.02 12.38 10.20
C LEU A 237 20.06 12.27 11.74
N ASP A 238 20.20 11.05 12.27
CA ASP A 238 20.21 10.79 13.72
C ASP A 238 21.36 11.47 14.48
N GLU A 239 22.41 11.88 13.77
CA GLU A 239 23.64 12.43 14.33
C GLU A 239 23.93 13.85 13.84
N TRP A 240 23.02 14.44 13.06
CA TRP A 240 23.23 15.71 12.37
C TRP A 240 23.59 16.83 13.35
N GLU A 241 22.78 16.97 14.40
CA GLU A 241 23.00 17.91 15.50
C GLU A 241 24.26 17.58 16.33
N ARG A 242 24.50 16.29 16.64
CA ARG A 242 25.67 15.89 17.44
C ARG A 242 26.99 16.19 16.72
N LEU A 243 26.98 16.04 15.39
CA LEU A 243 28.12 16.36 14.52
C LEU A 243 28.22 17.86 14.21
N SER A 244 27.32 18.69 14.77
CA SER A 244 27.24 20.12 14.51
C SER A 244 27.15 20.44 13.01
N LEU A 245 26.46 19.62 12.23
CA LEU A 245 26.29 19.83 10.80
C LEU A 245 25.11 20.80 10.53
N ILE A 246 25.23 21.61 9.48
CA ILE A 246 24.18 22.55 9.08
C ILE A 246 23.78 22.39 7.61
N ALA A 247 24.71 22.04 6.74
CA ALA A 247 24.43 21.98 5.31
C ALA A 247 25.26 20.93 4.57
N ILE A 248 24.78 20.57 3.38
CA ILE A 248 25.46 19.75 2.38
C ILE A 248 25.61 20.60 1.12
N GLU A 249 26.83 20.65 0.58
CA GLU A 249 27.14 21.44 -0.61
C GLU A 249 27.82 20.56 -1.67
N PRO A 250 27.25 20.41 -2.88
CA PRO A 250 27.88 19.73 -4.00
C PRO A 250 28.96 20.60 -4.66
N THR A 251 29.90 19.97 -5.36
CA THR A 251 30.78 20.67 -6.30
C THR A 251 30.00 21.27 -7.46
N ALA A 252 30.48 22.41 -7.99
CA ALA A 252 29.86 23.05 -9.16
C ALA A 252 29.99 22.19 -10.43
N GLN A 253 31.08 21.43 -10.56
CA GLN A 253 31.36 20.56 -11.68
C GLN A 253 31.30 19.09 -11.25
N PRO A 254 30.88 18.19 -12.15
CA PRO A 254 30.96 16.76 -11.90
C PRO A 254 32.43 16.30 -11.83
N ILE A 255 32.64 15.14 -11.22
CA ILE A 255 33.97 14.52 -11.14
C ILE A 255 34.41 14.13 -12.55
N ILE A 256 35.68 14.36 -12.85
CA ILE A 256 36.29 14.06 -14.16
C ILE A 256 35.98 12.61 -14.57
N GLY A 257 35.49 12.44 -15.81
CA GLY A 257 35.10 11.14 -16.35
C GLY A 257 33.67 10.70 -16.00
N THR A 258 32.90 11.55 -15.32
CA THR A 258 31.48 11.32 -15.02
C THR A 258 30.64 12.52 -15.45
N ASN A 259 29.40 12.29 -15.88
CA ASN A 259 28.49 13.37 -16.30
C ASN A 259 27.50 13.77 -15.19
N GLU A 260 27.28 12.91 -14.19
CA GLU A 260 26.21 13.07 -13.18
C GLU A 260 26.69 12.76 -11.76
N THR A 261 27.99 12.55 -11.54
CA THR A 261 28.55 12.29 -10.22
C THR A 261 29.27 13.53 -9.72
N TYR A 262 28.88 14.00 -8.54
CA TYR A 262 29.45 15.17 -7.90
C TYR A 262 30.15 14.76 -6.61
N ALA A 263 31.16 15.53 -6.22
CA ALA A 263 31.71 15.43 -4.88
C ALA A 263 30.93 16.36 -3.95
N PHE A 264 30.90 16.02 -2.66
CA PHE A 264 30.14 16.77 -1.66
C PHE A 264 31.05 17.24 -0.52
N PHE A 265 30.62 18.33 0.10
CA PHE A 265 31.14 18.85 1.35
C PHE A 265 30.04 18.86 2.40
N LEU A 266 30.39 18.43 3.61
CA LEU A 266 29.58 18.68 4.80
C LEU A 266 30.01 20.01 5.40
N ILE A 267 29.05 20.85 5.74
CA ILE A 267 29.28 22.15 6.35
C ILE A 267 28.88 22.06 7.81
N THR A 268 29.83 22.37 8.70
CA THR A 268 29.58 22.43 10.15
C THR A 268 29.01 23.79 10.56
N ARG A 269 28.49 23.87 11.79
CA ARG A 269 27.98 25.10 12.41
C ARG A 269 29.09 26.12 12.60
N GLY A 270 30.33 25.68 12.86
CA GLY A 270 31.53 26.51 12.85
C GLY A 270 32.00 26.93 11.45
N GLY A 271 31.31 26.53 10.37
CA GLY A 271 31.60 26.93 8.99
C GLY A 271 32.71 26.13 8.31
N ARG A 272 33.18 25.03 8.90
CA ARG A 272 34.19 24.18 8.28
C ARG A 272 33.58 23.37 7.14
N LYS A 273 34.34 23.24 6.06
CA LYS A 273 33.99 22.37 4.92
C LYS A 273 34.74 21.05 5.06
N ILE A 274 34.01 19.96 5.27
CA ILE A 274 34.57 18.63 5.41
C ILE A 274 34.31 17.86 4.12
N PRO A 275 35.36 17.39 3.42
CA PRO A 275 35.19 16.66 2.17
C PRO A 275 34.52 15.31 2.44
N TRP A 276 33.36 15.09 1.82
CA TRP A 276 32.68 13.79 1.79
C TRP A 276 33.16 12.92 0.60
N GLY A 277 33.53 13.59 -0.48
CA GLY A 277 33.91 12.95 -1.75
C GLY A 277 32.69 12.60 -2.61
N PRO A 278 32.84 11.70 -3.61
CA PRO A 278 31.76 11.30 -4.51
C PRO A 278 30.57 10.68 -3.77
N GLN A 279 29.37 10.97 -4.25
CA GLN A 279 28.17 10.20 -3.92
C GLN A 279 27.50 9.72 -5.20
N TYR A 280 27.37 8.40 -5.32
CA TYR A 280 26.66 7.75 -6.43
C TYR A 280 25.20 7.51 -6.03
N LEU A 281 24.29 7.74 -6.97
CA LEU A 281 22.89 7.40 -6.79
C LEU A 281 22.72 5.88 -6.94
N ASN A 282 22.05 5.25 -5.96
CA ASN A 282 21.71 3.83 -6.01
C ASN A 282 20.58 3.57 -7.03
N LEU A 283 20.91 3.64 -8.33
CA LEU A 283 19.98 3.34 -9.42
C LEU A 283 20.08 1.85 -9.82
N PRO A 284 18.94 1.16 -10.08
CA PRO A 284 18.95 -0.23 -10.51
C PRO A 284 19.82 -0.43 -11.76
N GLY A 285 20.76 -1.39 -11.69
CA GLY A 285 21.66 -1.70 -12.80
C GLY A 285 22.91 -0.81 -12.91
N ASP A 286 23.02 0.26 -12.09
CA ASP A 286 24.23 1.06 -12.03
C ASP A 286 25.34 0.29 -11.28
N LYS A 287 26.49 0.12 -11.93
CA LYS A 287 27.69 -0.51 -11.34
C LYS A 287 28.74 0.53 -10.97
N ARG A 288 28.51 1.82 -11.26
CA ARG A 288 29.42 2.91 -10.90
C ARG A 288 29.48 3.04 -9.38
N GLY A 289 30.68 3.26 -8.84
CA GLY A 289 30.88 3.40 -7.40
C GLY A 289 30.76 2.11 -6.58
N LYS A 290 30.77 0.91 -7.20
CA LYS A 290 30.76 -0.36 -6.45
C LYS A 290 31.95 -0.53 -5.50
N ASP A 291 33.09 0.05 -5.86
CA ASP A 291 34.30 0.05 -5.03
C ASP A 291 34.36 1.28 -4.09
N GLU A 292 33.44 2.22 -4.25
CA GLU A 292 33.33 3.40 -3.39
C GLU A 292 32.44 3.08 -2.18
N PRO A 293 32.82 3.46 -0.96
CA PRO A 293 31.96 3.28 0.20
C PRO A 293 30.62 3.99 0.03
N THR A 294 29.54 3.31 0.41
CA THR A 294 28.18 3.86 0.43
C THR A 294 28.07 5.04 1.40
N ALA A 295 27.03 5.88 1.23
CA ALA A 295 26.76 7.00 2.14
C ALA A 295 26.70 6.53 3.61
N LYS A 296 26.07 5.38 3.85
CA LYS A 296 25.95 4.74 5.17
C LYS A 296 27.31 4.32 5.74
N GLU A 297 28.20 3.77 4.92
CA GLU A 297 29.54 3.37 5.36
C GLU A 297 30.42 4.58 5.66
N LYS A 298 30.37 5.62 4.82
CA LYS A 298 31.06 6.90 5.07
C LYS A 298 30.56 7.56 6.36
N ALA A 299 29.24 7.60 6.56
CA ALA A 299 28.64 8.07 7.80
C ALA A 299 29.13 7.24 9.00
N GLY A 300 29.19 5.91 8.88
CA GLY A 300 29.72 5.04 9.92
C GLY A 300 31.19 5.32 10.27
N ARG A 301 32.03 5.59 9.27
CA ARG A 301 33.43 5.99 9.46
C ARG A 301 33.55 7.34 10.16
N LEU A 302 32.74 8.32 9.75
CA LEU A 302 32.71 9.66 10.37
C LEU A 302 32.27 9.59 11.84
N LYS A 303 31.19 8.84 12.13
CA LYS A 303 30.70 8.61 13.50
C LYS A 303 31.78 7.95 14.37
N ARG A 304 32.48 6.95 13.83
CA ARG A 304 33.59 6.29 14.53
C ARG A 304 34.74 7.24 14.82
N TYR A 305 35.13 8.05 13.83
CA TYR A 305 36.20 9.03 13.98
C TYR A 305 35.91 10.03 15.11
N VAL A 306 34.71 10.62 15.15
CA VAL A 306 34.33 11.58 16.21
C VAL A 306 34.35 10.92 17.59
N ARG A 307 33.85 9.68 17.69
CA ARG A 307 33.84 8.92 18.96
C ARG A 307 35.24 8.57 19.45
N GLU A 308 36.14 8.15 18.56
CA GLU A 308 37.51 7.74 18.90
C GLU A 308 38.40 8.93 19.28
N ASN A 309 38.21 10.08 18.63
CA ASN A 309 39.01 11.27 18.90
C ASN A 309 38.44 12.15 20.02
N GLY A 310 37.17 11.95 20.41
CA GLY A 310 36.51 12.74 21.46
C GLY A 310 36.35 14.22 21.11
N ILE A 311 36.43 14.55 19.82
CA ILE A 311 36.39 15.91 19.28
C ILE A 311 35.31 15.95 18.20
N ASP A 312 34.49 16.99 18.21
CA ASP A 312 33.48 17.22 17.18
C ASP A 312 34.14 17.64 15.84
N LEU A 313 33.32 17.81 14.81
CA LEU A 313 33.81 18.18 13.48
C LEU A 313 34.37 19.62 13.42
N ASP A 314 34.04 20.45 14.41
CA ASP A 314 34.55 21.80 14.61
C ASP A 314 35.82 21.85 15.46
N GLY A 315 36.35 20.72 15.90
CA GLY A 315 37.58 20.67 16.68
C GLY A 315 37.38 20.97 18.16
N HIS A 316 36.13 21.04 18.63
CA HIS A 316 35.81 21.22 20.04
C HIS A 316 35.76 19.85 20.74
N PRO A 317 36.40 19.69 21.92
CA PRO A 317 36.27 18.46 22.68
C PRO A 317 34.80 18.25 23.05
N HIS A 318 34.28 17.06 22.75
CA HIS A 318 32.99 16.68 23.31
C HIS A 318 33.15 16.60 24.82
N ALA A 319 32.38 17.41 25.55
CA ALA A 319 32.18 17.16 26.97
C ALA A 319 31.52 15.79 27.08
N ILE A 320 32.33 14.76 27.36
CA ILE A 320 31.82 13.44 27.71
C ILE A 320 31.01 13.68 28.98
N SER A 321 29.69 13.75 28.84
CA SER A 321 28.79 13.69 29.98
C SER A 321 29.01 12.31 30.59
N GLN A 322 29.89 12.25 31.59
CA GLN A 322 30.04 11.10 32.45
C GLN A 322 28.73 11.01 33.25
N ARG A 323 27.73 10.33 32.68
CA ARG A 323 26.63 9.82 33.46
C ARG A 323 27.22 8.69 34.32
N PRO A 324 27.24 8.80 35.65
CA PRO A 324 27.70 7.70 36.48
C PRO A 324 26.76 6.51 36.28
N PRO A 325 27.25 5.26 36.36
CA PRO A 325 26.39 4.10 36.35
C PRO A 325 25.50 4.13 37.61
N GLU A 326 24.19 4.12 37.41
CA GLU A 326 23.23 3.59 38.39
C GLU A 326 22.97 2.11 38.09
#